data_AF-A0A7C1A474-F1
#
_entry.id   AF-A0A7C1A474-F1
#
_cell.length_a   1.000
_cell.length_b   1.000
_cell.length_c   1.000
_cell.angle_alpha   90.00
_cell.angle_beta   90.00
_cell.angle_gamma   90.00
#
_symmetry.space_group_name_H-M   'P 1'
#
loop_
_entity.id
_entity.type
_entity.pdbx_description
1 polymer ?
#
loop_
_entity_poly.entity_id
_entity_poly.type
_entity_poly.pdbx_seq_one_letter_code
_entity_poly.pdbx_strand_id
1 'polypeptide(L)'
;MSRPAWVTVVGVLGIILAGFGFLGAVQTMAMPTVLEFQEEIMSGVQKELQEQGEASEEVLDMFAGMFDVPEWFNAWSMAAGVIGLLVSGFYLFASISLLQMKRSAPKVFYSAAGICVIFALIKSIVAVSAMSLMGAAIMFWSLLGMVVNIILLIVAATSDKSAFIPVESRLGHPGQ
;
A
#
# COMPACT_ATOMS: atom_id res chain seq x y z
N MET A 1 -20.96 14.44 23.17
CA MET A 1 -21.47 13.34 22.32
C MET A 1 -20.42 12.24 22.28
N SER A 2 -20.80 10.99 22.49
CA SER A 2 -19.89 9.85 22.34
C SER A 2 -19.48 9.70 20.88
N ARG A 3 -18.19 9.49 20.62
CA ARG A 3 -17.70 9.19 19.27
C ARG A 3 -18.20 7.81 18.86
N PRO A 4 -18.76 7.63 17.66
CA PRO A 4 -19.15 6.30 17.19
C PRO A 4 -17.92 5.38 17.16
N ALA A 5 -18.04 4.16 17.68
CA ALA A 5 -16.92 3.23 17.80
C ALA A 5 -16.27 2.92 16.44
N TRP A 6 -17.07 2.82 15.38
CA TRP A 6 -16.59 2.55 14.02
C TRP A 6 -15.62 3.64 13.51
N VAL A 7 -15.84 4.91 13.86
CA VAL A 7 -14.98 6.03 13.45
C VAL A 7 -13.59 5.85 14.04
N THR A 8 -13.52 5.46 15.32
CA THR A 8 -12.26 5.19 16.00
C THR A 8 -11.53 4.01 15.37
N VAL A 9 -12.23 2.89 15.14
CA VAL A 9 -11.65 1.68 14.55
C VAL A 9 -11.13 1.95 13.14
N VAL A 10 -11.96 2.50 12.25
CA VAL A 10 -11.58 2.78 10.85
C VAL A 10 -10.48 3.84 10.79
N GLY A 11 -10.55 4.88 11.61
CA GLY A 11 -9.53 5.92 11.67
C GLY A 11 -8.17 5.39 12.12
N VAL A 12 -8.12 4.60 13.20
CA VAL A 12 -6.86 4.04 13.71
C VAL A 12 -6.28 3.01 12.75
N LEU A 13 -7.08 2.09 12.21
CA LEU A 13 -6.62 1.13 11.21
C LEU A 13 -6.13 1.83 9.95
N GLY A 14 -6.83 2.88 9.49
CA GLY A 14 -6.40 3.68 8.36
C GLY A 14 -5.03 4.35 8.57
N ILE A 15 -4.75 4.87 9.77
CA ILE A 15 -3.44 5.43 10.13
C ILE A 15 -2.34 4.34 10.07
N ILE A 16 -2.59 3.17 10.65
CA ILE A 16 -1.64 2.05 10.65
C ILE A 16 -1.34 1.62 9.21
N LEU A 17 -2.38 1.45 8.38
CA LEU A 17 -2.24 1.07 6.98
C LEU A 17 -1.52 2.15 6.16
N ALA A 18 -1.77 3.44 6.43
CA ALA A 18 -1.01 4.51 5.80
C ALA A 18 0.47 4.41 6.17
N GLY A 19 0.80 4.10 7.43
CA GLY A 19 2.18 3.85 7.88
C GLY A 19 2.84 2.70 7.11
N PHE A 20 2.14 1.56 6.95
CA PHE A 20 2.62 0.48 6.09
C PHE A 20 2.74 0.88 4.62
N GLY A 21 1.83 1.71 4.11
CA GLY A 21 1.90 2.30 2.78
C GLY A 21 3.15 3.16 2.58
N PHE A 22 3.50 3.99 3.57
CA PHE A 22 4.74 4.76 3.60
C PHE A 22 5.97 3.86 3.55
N LEU A 23 6.04 2.85 4.43
CA LEU A 23 7.15 1.89 4.45
C LEU A 23 7.27 1.13 3.12
N GLY A 24 6.16 0.66 2.58
CA GLY A 24 6.12 -0.03 1.30
C GLY A 24 6.54 0.88 0.14
N ALA A 25 6.17 2.16 0.16
CA ALA A 25 6.60 3.14 -0.82
C ALA A 25 8.11 3.41 -0.74
N VAL A 26 8.66 3.58 0.48
CA VAL A 26 10.11 3.71 0.71
C VAL A 26 10.86 2.47 0.23
N GLN A 27 10.39 1.28 0.59
CA GLN A 27 10.96 0.01 0.12
C GLN A 27 10.94 -0.08 -1.41
N THR A 28 9.85 0.39 -2.06
CA THR A 28 9.75 0.40 -3.52
C THR A 28 10.78 1.36 -4.14
N MET A 29 11.02 2.53 -3.53
CA MET A 29 12.05 3.48 -4.01
C MET A 29 13.46 2.97 -3.77
N ALA A 30 13.70 2.25 -2.67
CA ALA A 30 14.99 1.66 -2.34
C ALA A 30 15.28 0.37 -3.13
N MET A 31 14.32 -0.10 -3.94
CA MET A 31 14.43 -1.36 -4.66
C MET A 31 15.64 -1.45 -5.60
N PRO A 32 15.99 -0.42 -6.40
CA PRO A 32 17.19 -0.49 -7.25
C PRO A 32 18.46 -0.74 -6.42
N THR A 33 18.62 -0.02 -5.29
CA THR A 33 19.75 -0.21 -4.38
C THR A 33 19.73 -1.59 -3.72
N VAL A 34 18.55 -2.13 -3.39
CA VAL A 34 18.43 -3.48 -2.85
C VAL A 34 18.82 -4.53 -3.89
N LEU A 35 18.50 -4.32 -5.18
CA LEU A 35 18.88 -5.21 -6.26
C LEU A 35 20.40 -5.20 -6.49
N GLU A 36 21.02 -4.02 -6.54
CA GLU A 36 22.50 -3.88 -6.63
C GLU A 36 23.19 -4.61 -5.47
N PHE A 37 22.68 -4.44 -4.25
CA PHE A 37 23.22 -5.12 -3.07
C PHE A 37 22.99 -6.64 -3.11
N GLN A 38 21.85 -7.09 -3.62
CA GLN A 38 21.55 -8.51 -3.81
C GLN A 38 22.47 -9.15 -4.86
N GLU A 39 22.74 -8.46 -5.97
CA GLU A 39 23.70 -8.91 -6.99
C GLU A 39 25.12 -9.02 -6.43
N GLU A 40 25.57 -8.03 -5.65
CA GLU A 40 26.88 -8.07 -5.02
C GLU A 40 27.02 -9.27 -4.08
N ILE A 41 26.05 -9.48 -3.18
CA ILE A 41 26.05 -10.63 -2.27
C ILE A 41 25.98 -11.95 -3.05
N MET A 42 25.09 -12.06 -4.05
CA MET A 42 24.94 -13.29 -4.82
C MET A 42 26.21 -13.62 -5.59
N SER A 43 26.89 -12.65 -6.20
CA SER A 43 28.17 -12.89 -6.88
C SER A 43 29.26 -13.38 -5.91
N GLY A 44 29.29 -12.84 -4.68
CA GLY A 44 30.18 -13.33 -3.62
C GLY A 44 29.89 -14.77 -3.21
N VAL A 45 28.62 -15.08 -2.94
CA VAL A 45 28.16 -16.42 -2.55
C VAL A 45 28.38 -17.43 -3.68
N GLN A 46 28.11 -17.05 -4.93
CA GLN A 46 28.31 -17.90 -6.11
C GLN A 46 29.79 -18.30 -6.24
N LYS A 47 30.70 -17.34 -6.05
CA LYS A 47 32.14 -17.59 -6.09
C LYS A 47 32.57 -18.54 -4.97
N GLU A 48 32.09 -18.33 -3.74
CA GLU A 48 32.41 -19.20 -2.61
C GLU A 48 31.88 -20.63 -2.81
N LEU A 49 30.65 -20.79 -3.31
CA LEU A 49 30.05 -22.10 -3.58
C LEU A 49 30.74 -22.85 -4.73
N GLN A 50 31.18 -22.13 -5.77
CA GLN A 50 31.99 -22.70 -6.85
C GLN A 50 33.35 -23.18 -6.33
N GLU A 51 34.00 -22.41 -5.45
CA GLU A 51 35.26 -22.81 -4.82
C GLU A 51 35.10 -24.05 -3.92
N GLN A 52 33.94 -24.22 -3.30
CA GLN A 52 33.62 -25.39 -2.46
C GLN A 52 33.09 -26.60 -3.24
N GLY A 53 32.71 -26.43 -4.52
CA GLY A 53 32.14 -27.49 -5.36
C GLY A 53 30.76 -27.99 -4.92
N GLU A 54 30.05 -27.22 -4.10
CA GLU A 54 28.79 -27.63 -3.46
C GLU A 54 27.53 -27.26 -4.25
N ALA A 55 27.63 -26.35 -5.23
CA ALA A 55 26.49 -25.91 -6.03
C ALA A 55 26.68 -26.27 -7.51
N SER A 56 25.65 -26.86 -8.13
CA SER A 56 25.60 -27.00 -9.58
C SER A 56 25.34 -25.64 -10.23
N GLU A 57 26.00 -25.37 -11.36
CA GLU A 57 25.78 -24.14 -12.13
C GLU A 57 24.30 -23.93 -12.49
N GLU A 58 23.57 -25.01 -12.76
CA GLU A 58 22.14 -24.97 -13.09
C GLU A 58 21.26 -24.40 -11.97
N VAL A 59 21.57 -24.69 -10.70
CA VAL A 59 20.81 -24.16 -9.55
C VAL A 59 21.12 -22.67 -9.36
N LEU A 60 22.37 -22.28 -9.57
CA LEU A 60 22.81 -20.88 -9.47
C LEU A 60 22.20 -20.03 -10.60
N ASP A 61 22.18 -20.53 -11.83
CA ASP A 61 21.57 -19.86 -12.98
C ASP A 61 20.05 -19.72 -12.81
N MET A 62 19.38 -20.77 -12.32
CA MET A 62 17.95 -20.70 -12.00
C MET A 62 17.67 -19.64 -10.93
N PHE A 63 18.52 -19.56 -9.89
CA PHE A 63 18.36 -18.57 -8.83
C PHE A 63 18.61 -17.15 -9.36
N ALA A 64 19.67 -16.93 -10.12
CA ALA A 64 19.98 -15.63 -10.74
C ALA A 64 18.82 -15.15 -11.64
N GLY A 65 18.24 -16.05 -12.44
CA GLY A 65 17.08 -15.74 -13.28
C GLY A 65 15.82 -15.32 -12.51
N MET A 66 15.67 -15.67 -11.22
CA MET A 66 14.53 -15.21 -10.40
C MET A 66 14.65 -13.75 -9.95
N PHE A 67 15.87 -13.21 -9.94
CA PHE A 67 16.18 -11.83 -9.56
C PHE A 67 16.42 -10.92 -10.75
N ASP A 68 16.45 -11.46 -11.97
CA ASP A 68 16.50 -10.63 -13.16
C ASP A 68 15.19 -9.83 -13.29
N VAL A 69 15.30 -8.51 -13.13
CA VAL A 69 14.17 -7.59 -13.19
C VAL A 69 14.36 -6.69 -14.39
N PRO A 70 13.36 -6.53 -15.27
CA PRO A 70 13.55 -5.77 -16.48
C PRO A 70 13.86 -4.30 -16.17
N GLU A 71 14.73 -3.66 -16.95
CA GLU A 71 15.23 -2.30 -16.69
C GLU A 71 14.13 -1.24 -16.49
N TRP A 72 13.01 -1.37 -17.24
CA TRP A 72 11.87 -0.46 -17.12
C TRP A 72 11.24 -0.47 -15.72
N PHE A 73 11.40 -1.58 -14.99
CA PHE A 73 10.85 -1.77 -13.64
C PHE A 73 11.52 -0.85 -12.63
N ASN A 74 12.78 -0.48 -12.82
CA ASN A 74 13.49 0.46 -11.95
C ASN A 74 12.92 1.88 -12.05
N ALA A 75 12.66 2.36 -13.27
CA ALA A 75 12.01 3.65 -13.47
C ALA A 75 10.58 3.64 -12.92
N TRP A 76 9.85 2.53 -13.14
CA TRP A 76 8.51 2.35 -12.62
C TRP A 76 8.48 2.30 -11.09
N SER A 77 9.39 1.56 -10.45
CA SER A 77 9.45 1.39 -8.99
C SER A 77 9.72 2.72 -8.29
N MET A 78 10.62 3.54 -8.84
CA MET A 78 10.86 4.89 -8.35
C MET A 78 9.61 5.77 -8.44
N ALA A 79 8.95 5.80 -9.61
CA ALA A 79 7.72 6.57 -9.81
C ALA A 79 6.58 6.08 -8.91
N ALA A 80 6.38 4.76 -8.82
CA ALA A 80 5.39 4.14 -7.96
C ALA A 80 5.68 4.39 -6.48
N GLY A 81 6.94 4.46 -6.08
CA GLY A 81 7.34 4.86 -4.73
C GLY A 81 6.89 6.28 -4.40
N VAL A 82 7.19 7.26 -5.26
CA VAL A 82 6.77 8.66 -5.06
C VAL A 82 5.25 8.80 -5.04
N ILE A 83 4.55 8.18 -6.01
CA ILE A 83 3.08 8.18 -6.04
C ILE A 83 2.52 7.51 -4.78
N GLY A 84 3.11 6.39 -4.36
CA GLY A 84 2.73 5.66 -3.16
C GLY A 84 2.87 6.48 -1.90
N LEU A 85 3.91 7.31 -1.77
CA LEU A 85 4.06 8.26 -0.67
C LEU A 85 2.94 9.29 -0.66
N LEU A 86 2.61 9.87 -1.82
CA LEU A 86 1.53 10.86 -1.94
C LEU A 86 0.17 10.25 -1.60
N VAL A 87 -0.12 9.06 -2.12
CA VAL A 87 -1.36 8.31 -1.85
C VAL A 87 -1.44 7.96 -0.36
N SER A 88 -0.36 7.47 0.25
CA SER A 88 -0.32 7.13 1.67
C SER A 88 -0.47 8.36 2.56
N GLY A 89 0.15 9.49 2.19
CA GLY A 89 -0.01 10.77 2.88
C GLY A 89 -1.44 11.30 2.81
N PHE A 90 -2.08 11.21 1.65
CA PHE A 90 -3.49 11.58 1.49
C PHE A 90 -4.41 10.65 2.31
N TYR A 91 -4.13 9.36 2.33
CA TYR A 91 -4.86 8.38 3.13
C TYR A 91 -4.72 8.65 4.63
N LEU A 92 -3.50 8.92 5.11
CA LEU A 92 -3.23 9.31 6.49
C LEU A 92 -4.02 10.57 6.89
N PHE A 93 -3.99 11.60 6.04
CA PHE A 93 -4.74 12.83 6.26
C PHE A 93 -6.26 12.58 6.33
N ALA A 94 -6.78 11.71 5.46
CA ALA A 94 -8.19 11.33 5.46
C ALA A 94 -8.58 10.60 6.75
N SER A 95 -7.76 9.65 7.22
CA SER A 95 -7.99 8.92 8.48
C SER A 95 -7.95 9.84 9.70
N ILE A 96 -7.01 10.78 9.77
CA ILE A 96 -6.95 11.79 10.84
C ILE A 96 -8.19 12.69 10.80
N SER A 97 -8.60 13.13 9.60
CA SER A 97 -9.80 13.95 9.43
C SER A 97 -11.07 13.22 9.87
N LEU A 98 -11.12 11.90 9.68
CA LEU A 98 -12.20 11.04 10.15
C LEU A 98 -12.28 11.01 11.68
N LEU A 99 -11.13 10.84 12.36
CA LEU A 99 -11.04 10.89 13.83
C LEU A 99 -11.38 12.26 14.42
N GLN A 100 -11.11 13.34 13.68
CA GLN A 100 -11.49 14.71 14.03
C GLN A 100 -13.00 14.98 13.84
N MET A 101 -13.77 14.03 13.32
CA MET A 101 -15.19 14.15 13.04
C MET A 101 -15.56 15.35 12.17
N LYS A 102 -14.69 15.73 11.22
CA LYS A 102 -14.99 16.82 10.29
C LYS A 102 -16.15 16.42 9.37
N ARG A 103 -17.03 17.37 9.06
CA ARG A 103 -18.24 17.16 8.23
C ARG A 103 -17.95 16.50 6.87
N SER A 104 -16.82 16.84 6.24
CA SER A 104 -16.41 16.27 4.95
C SER A 104 -15.63 14.95 5.07
N ALA A 105 -15.26 14.52 6.28
CA ALA A 105 -14.31 13.43 6.46
C ALA A 105 -14.73 12.09 5.84
N PRO A 106 -16.00 11.64 5.93
CA PRO A 106 -16.40 10.40 5.27
C PRO A 106 -16.18 10.43 3.76
N LYS A 107 -16.46 11.57 3.10
CA LYS A 107 -16.26 11.73 1.64
C LYS A 107 -14.77 11.68 1.28
N VAL A 108 -13.94 12.38 2.05
CA VAL A 108 -12.48 12.39 1.84
C VAL A 108 -11.91 10.99 2.07
N PHE A 109 -12.36 10.28 3.10
CA PHE A 109 -11.95 8.90 3.37
C PHE A 109 -12.31 7.95 2.23
N TYR A 110 -13.54 7.99 1.70
CA TYR A 110 -13.91 7.16 0.54
C TYR A 110 -13.04 7.44 -0.68
N SER A 111 -12.75 8.71 -0.96
CA SER A 111 -11.88 9.07 -2.09
C SER A 111 -10.46 8.55 -1.90
N ALA A 112 -9.89 8.71 -0.69
CA ALA A 112 -8.54 8.27 -0.41
C ALA A 112 -8.41 6.75 -0.44
N ALA A 113 -9.33 6.02 0.21
CA ALA A 113 -9.36 4.57 0.18
C ALA A 113 -9.58 4.03 -1.24
N GLY A 114 -10.44 4.66 -2.04
CA GLY A 114 -10.66 4.29 -3.44
C GLY A 114 -9.39 4.46 -4.29
N ILE A 115 -8.69 5.58 -4.12
CA ILE A 115 -7.39 5.81 -4.78
C ILE A 115 -6.36 4.76 -4.35
N CYS A 116 -6.29 4.42 -3.07
CA CYS A 116 -5.42 3.35 -2.56
C CYS A 116 -5.72 2.00 -3.23
N VAL A 117 -7.00 1.63 -3.37
CA VAL A 117 -7.41 0.38 -4.02
C VAL A 117 -7.02 0.36 -5.51
N ILE A 118 -7.29 1.45 -6.24
CA ILE A 118 -6.91 1.55 -7.66
C ILE A 118 -5.39 1.47 -7.82
N PHE A 119 -4.65 2.19 -6.97
CA PHE A 119 -3.19 2.18 -7.02
C PHE A 119 -2.62 0.80 -6.70
N ALA A 120 -3.17 0.11 -5.69
CA ALA A 120 -2.80 -1.27 -5.37
C ALA A 120 -3.07 -2.23 -6.55
N LEU A 121 -4.20 -2.07 -7.25
CA LEU A 121 -4.51 -2.86 -8.43
C LEU A 121 -3.49 -2.63 -9.56
N ILE A 122 -3.14 -1.37 -9.85
CA ILE A 122 -2.12 -1.02 -10.84
C ILE A 122 -0.77 -1.65 -10.46
N LYS A 123 -0.35 -1.52 -9.19
CA LYS A 123 0.87 -2.14 -8.70
C LYS A 123 0.87 -3.66 -8.88
N SER A 124 -0.25 -4.32 -8.58
CA SER A 124 -0.37 -5.77 -8.75
C SER A 124 -0.25 -6.20 -10.21
N ILE A 125 -0.87 -5.47 -11.15
CA ILE A 125 -0.76 -5.76 -12.58
C ILE A 125 0.68 -5.66 -13.05
N VAL A 126 1.36 -4.55 -12.71
CA VAL A 126 2.76 -4.33 -13.11
C VAL A 126 3.70 -5.35 -12.47
N ALA A 127 3.45 -5.71 -11.22
CA ALA A 127 4.22 -6.71 -10.50
C ALA A 127 4.11 -8.12 -11.14
N VAL A 128 2.93 -8.50 -11.63
CA VAL A 128 2.76 -9.75 -12.40
C VAL A 128 3.53 -9.70 -13.71
N SER A 129 3.54 -8.55 -14.39
CA SER A 129 4.29 -8.37 -15.65
C SER A 129 5.81 -8.45 -15.49
N ALA A 130 6.33 -8.22 -14.28
CA ALA A 130 7.77 -8.35 -14.01
C ALA A 130 8.25 -9.80 -13.96
N MET A 131 7.36 -10.79 -13.74
CA MET A 131 7.66 -12.23 -13.65
C MET A 131 8.81 -12.62 -12.71
N SER A 132 9.22 -11.73 -11.80
CA SER A 132 10.29 -11.95 -10.84
C SER A 132 9.76 -12.30 -9.45
N LEU A 133 10.61 -12.90 -8.61
CA LEU A 133 10.28 -13.18 -7.21
C LEU A 133 9.91 -11.88 -6.46
N MET A 134 10.60 -10.79 -6.79
CA MET A 134 10.36 -9.47 -6.23
C MET A 134 8.97 -8.94 -6.64
N GLY A 135 8.58 -9.12 -7.90
CA GLY A 135 7.23 -8.84 -8.38
C GLY A 135 6.18 -9.61 -7.59
N ALA A 136 6.38 -10.91 -7.39
CA ALA A 136 5.46 -11.73 -6.60
C ALA A 136 5.29 -11.23 -5.15
N ALA A 137 6.39 -10.82 -4.50
CA ALA A 137 6.34 -10.25 -3.15
C ALA A 137 5.56 -8.92 -3.11
N ILE A 138 5.79 -8.02 -4.06
CA ILE A 138 5.05 -6.76 -4.17
C ILE A 138 3.56 -7.02 -4.41
N MET A 139 3.22 -7.95 -5.29
CA MET A 139 1.85 -8.33 -5.57
C MET A 139 1.15 -8.83 -4.30
N PHE A 140 1.78 -9.73 -3.54
CA PHE A 140 1.21 -10.28 -2.32
C PHE A 140 0.86 -9.19 -1.29
N TRP A 141 1.81 -8.28 -1.02
CA TRP A 141 1.58 -7.16 -0.10
C TRP A 141 0.51 -6.18 -0.61
N SER A 142 0.50 -5.93 -1.92
CA SER A 142 -0.50 -5.07 -2.56
C SER A 142 -1.91 -5.63 -2.44
N LEU A 143 -2.08 -6.95 -2.68
CA LEU A 143 -3.36 -7.64 -2.55
C LEU A 143 -3.87 -7.63 -1.11
N LEU A 144 -3.01 -7.90 -0.13
CA LEU A 144 -3.37 -7.84 1.28
C LEU A 144 -3.86 -6.43 1.66
N GLY A 145 -3.10 -5.40 1.30
CA GLY A 145 -3.50 -4.01 1.51
C GLY A 145 -4.82 -3.66 0.83
N MET A 146 -5.04 -4.13 -0.39
CA MET A 146 -6.27 -3.92 -1.14
C MET A 146 -7.48 -4.53 -0.44
N VAL A 147 -7.41 -5.79 0.01
CA VAL A 147 -8.49 -6.48 0.72
C VAL A 147 -8.87 -5.72 2.00
N VAL A 148 -7.89 -5.30 2.79
CA VAL A 148 -8.16 -4.55 4.02
C VAL A 148 -8.82 -3.20 3.73
N ASN A 149 -8.37 -2.47 2.70
CA ASN A 149 -8.99 -1.20 2.31
C ASN A 149 -10.45 -1.38 1.84
N ILE A 150 -10.75 -2.46 1.10
CA ILE A 150 -12.13 -2.78 0.70
C ILE A 150 -13.01 -3.05 1.93
N ILE A 151 -12.52 -3.81 2.91
CA ILE A 151 -13.26 -4.07 4.15
C ILE A 151 -13.54 -2.76 4.91
N LEU A 152 -12.53 -1.89 5.04
CA LEU A 152 -12.70 -0.58 5.69
C LEU A 152 -13.71 0.32 4.94
N LEU A 153 -13.69 0.29 3.61
CA LEU A 153 -14.68 0.99 2.79
C LEU A 153 -16.09 0.50 3.06
N ILE A 154 -16.30 -0.82 3.10
CA ILE A 154 -17.61 -1.42 3.40
C ILE A 154 -18.09 -0.99 4.78
N VAL A 155 -17.24 -1.13 5.81
CA VAL A 155 -17.58 -0.73 7.19
C VAL A 155 -17.94 0.75 7.26
N ALA A 156 -17.14 1.62 6.65
CA ALA A 156 -17.43 3.05 6.62
C ALA A 156 -18.70 3.36 5.80
N ALA A 157 -19.01 2.59 4.76
CA ALA A 157 -20.20 2.78 3.91
C ALA A 157 -21.50 2.38 4.64
N THR A 158 -21.48 1.27 5.36
CA THR A 158 -22.66 0.71 6.06
C THR A 158 -22.92 1.33 7.43
N SER A 159 -21.93 2.00 8.02
CA SER A 159 -22.06 2.64 9.33
C SER A 159 -22.97 3.88 9.32
N ASP A 160 -23.65 4.13 10.45
CA ASP A 160 -24.45 5.33 10.64
C ASP A 160 -23.58 6.61 10.66
N LYS A 161 -23.96 7.56 9.81
CA LYS A 161 -23.27 8.85 9.58
C LYS A 161 -23.98 10.02 10.27
N SER A 162 -25.01 9.75 11.08
CA SER A 162 -25.75 10.77 11.85
C SER A 162 -24.85 11.69 12.66
N ALA A 163 -23.71 11.20 13.15
CA ALA A 163 -22.71 11.95 13.89
C ALA A 163 -22.00 13.06 13.08
N PHE A 164 -22.09 13.04 11.74
CA PHE A 164 -21.48 14.03 10.84
C PHE A 164 -22.47 15.07 10.30
N ILE A 165 -23.76 14.94 10.63
CA ILE A 165 -24.83 15.85 10.19
C ILE A 165 -24.93 17.03 11.18
N PRO A 166 -24.82 18.29 10.72
CA PRO A 166 -24.97 19.47 11.58
C PRO A 166 -26.30 19.47 12.35
N VAL A 167 -26.29 19.94 13.59
CA VAL A 167 -27.51 20.04 14.42
C VAL A 167 -28.54 20.96 13.77
N GLU A 168 -28.10 22.02 13.10
CA GLU A 168 -28.97 22.96 12.37
C GLU A 168 -29.83 22.27 11.29
N SER A 169 -29.29 21.25 10.61
CA SER A 169 -30.06 20.45 9.66
C SER A 169 -31.04 19.46 10.31
N ARG A 170 -30.99 19.27 11.64
CA ARG A 170 -32.02 18.51 12.38
C ARG A 170 -33.16 19.39 12.90
N LEU A 171 -32.98 20.71 12.93
CA LEU A 171 -33.90 21.65 13.57
C LEU A 171 -34.69 22.54 12.58
N GLY A 172 -34.44 22.47 11.27
CA GLY A 172 -35.27 23.14 10.26
C GLY A 172 -36.33 22.18 9.70
N HIS A 173 -37.64 22.46 9.66
CA HIS A 173 -38.42 23.65 9.99
C HIS A 173 -39.65 23.26 10.84
N PRO A 174 -39.82 23.76 12.08
CA PRO A 174 -41.10 23.64 12.80
C PRO A 174 -42.18 24.62 12.29
N GLY A 175 -42.15 25.04 11.02
CA GLY A 175 -43.10 26.01 10.49
C GLY A 175 -42.99 26.25 8.99
N GLN A 176 -43.61 25.37 8.22
CA GLN A 176 -44.42 25.71 7.05
C GLN A 176 -45.65 24.79 7.05
#